data_AF-A0A925MXB0-F1
#
_entry.id   AF-A0A925MXB0-F1
#
_cell.length_a   1.000
_cell.length_b   1.000
_cell.length_c   1.000
_cell.angle_alpha   90.00
_cell.angle_beta   90.00
_cell.angle_gamma   90.00
#
_symmetry.space_group_name_H-M   'P 1'
#
loop_
_entity.id
_entity.type
_entity.pdbx_description
1 polymer ?
#
loop_
_entity_poly.entity_id
_entity_poly.type
_entity_poly.pdbx_seq_one_letter_code
_entity_poly.pdbx_strand_id
1 'polypeptide(L)'
;EFLGPRGGRGRRWQVAAYHIWRLEESALIRPGVLPLDLLGGSVIGGATPIARHGVELEGGISLDGFGLRAEAEYIGSARVDGGAAGASDLAFGDVLLLDLRAFVDFDRRPRLIAALPLLRGARLSLRIDNLLGDIRRVTDAAGNVPLSFQPALLDPRGRFVELSLRKRF
;
A
#
# COMPACT_ATOMS: atom_id res chain seq x y z
N GLU A 1 8.21 30.88 24.50
CA GLU A 1 8.54 29.45 24.70
C GLU A 1 7.37 28.79 25.42
N PHE A 2 6.54 28.02 24.71
CA PHE A 2 5.39 27.33 25.31
C PHE A 2 5.74 25.85 25.51
N LEU A 3 6.14 25.51 26.74
CA LEU A 3 6.20 24.13 27.21
C LEU A 3 4.76 23.60 27.33
N GLY A 4 4.26 23.00 26.26
CA GLY A 4 3.05 22.20 26.31
C GLY A 4 3.20 21.06 27.34
N PRO A 5 2.10 20.68 28.02
CA PRO A 5 2.16 19.69 29.09
C PRO A 5 2.75 18.37 28.57
N ARG A 6 3.60 17.72 29.38
CA ARG A 6 4.09 16.36 29.16
C ARG A 6 2.91 15.38 29.18
N GLY A 7 2.16 15.32 28.08
CA GLY A 7 1.00 14.46 27.89
C GLY A 7 1.42 13.00 27.71
N GLY A 8 1.05 12.17 28.69
CA GLY A 8 0.88 10.73 28.55
C GLY A 8 2.15 9.92 28.26
N ARG A 9 2.86 9.50 29.32
CA ARG A 9 3.67 8.29 29.26
C ARG A 9 2.77 7.10 28.94
N GLY A 10 3.05 6.41 27.84
CA GLY A 10 2.85 4.96 27.75
C GLY A 10 2.18 4.45 26.49
N ARG A 11 1.09 5.09 26.03
CA ARG A 11 0.15 4.46 25.08
C ARG A 11 -0.35 5.45 24.05
N ARG A 12 -0.20 5.12 22.77
CA ARG A 12 -0.72 5.91 21.65
C ARG A 12 -1.33 4.96 20.64
N TRP A 13 -2.45 5.36 20.05
CA TRP A 13 -3.03 4.67 18.92
C TRP A 13 -3.55 5.70 17.93
N GLN A 14 -3.60 5.30 16.67
CA GLN A 14 -4.21 6.07 15.60
C GLN A 14 -4.84 5.12 14.60
N VAL A 15 -5.95 5.54 14.00
CA VAL A 15 -6.61 4.82 12.90
C VAL A 15 -7.16 5.86 11.93
N ALA A 16 -6.98 5.62 10.64
CA ALA A 16 -7.59 6.37 9.56
C ALA A 16 -8.12 5.37 8.52
N ALA A 17 -9.27 5.67 7.95
CA ALA A 17 -9.86 4.90 6.87
C ALA A 17 -10.54 5.84 5.89
N TYR A 18 -10.28 5.63 4.60
CA TYR A 18 -10.82 6.42 3.51
C TYR A 18 -11.44 5.48 2.49
N HIS A 19 -12.65 5.79 2.04
CA HIS A 19 -13.28 5.12 0.91
C HIS A 19 -13.44 6.15 -0.21
N ILE A 20 -12.72 5.93 -1.30
CA ILE A 20 -12.67 6.83 -2.45
C ILE A 20 -13.69 6.34 -3.48
N TRP A 21 -14.61 7.23 -3.86
CA TRP A 21 -15.60 7.00 -4.91
C TRP A 21 -15.35 7.97 -6.05
N ARG A 22 -14.98 7.44 -7.22
CA ARG A 22 -14.87 8.22 -8.45
C ARG A 22 -16.15 8.06 -9.24
N LEU A 23 -16.86 9.18 -9.41
CA LEU A 23 -18.15 9.21 -10.09
C LEU A 23 -17.99 9.51 -11.59
N GLU A 24 -17.14 10.48 -11.89
CA GLU A 24 -16.80 10.92 -13.24
C GLU A 24 -15.30 11.23 -13.29
N GLU A 25 -14.64 10.77 -14.34
CA GLU A 25 -13.27 11.15 -14.67
C GLU A 25 -13.19 11.20 -16.19
N SER A 26 -13.05 12.41 -16.73
CA SER A 26 -13.10 12.63 -18.16
C SER A 26 -11.98 13.55 -18.62
N ALA A 27 -11.51 13.33 -19.85
CA ALA A 27 -10.41 14.10 -20.39
C ALA A 27 -10.64 14.45 -21.86
N LEU A 28 -10.46 15.73 -22.19
CA LEU A 28 -10.62 16.25 -23.54
C LEU A 28 -9.28 16.31 -24.25
N ILE A 29 -9.12 15.48 -25.29
CA ILE A 29 -7.87 15.42 -26.06
C ILE A 29 -7.72 16.54 -27.10
N ARG A 30 -8.83 17.10 -27.58
CA ARG A 30 -8.86 18.32 -28.42
C ARG A 30 -10.26 18.96 -28.44
N PRO A 31 -10.37 20.26 -28.71
CA PRO A 31 -11.68 20.88 -28.95
C PRO A 31 -12.44 20.19 -30.09
N GLY A 32 -13.74 19.99 -29.92
CA GLY A 32 -14.65 19.45 -30.95
C GLY A 32 -14.77 17.92 -31.04
N VAL A 33 -14.15 17.16 -30.13
CA VAL A 33 -14.40 15.71 -29.99
C VAL A 33 -15.05 15.39 -28.66
N LEU A 34 -15.70 14.22 -28.56
CA LEU A 34 -16.25 13.74 -27.30
C LEU A 34 -15.12 13.54 -26.26
N PRO A 35 -15.32 13.96 -25.00
CA PRO A 35 -14.39 13.63 -23.92
C PRO A 35 -14.23 12.12 -23.77
N LEU A 36 -13.02 11.69 -23.41
CA LEU A 36 -12.73 10.31 -23.06
C LEU A 36 -13.26 10.02 -21.66
N ASP A 37 -14.00 8.92 -21.49
CA ASP A 37 -14.44 8.44 -20.18
C ASP A 37 -13.38 7.50 -19.58
N LEU A 38 -12.61 8.03 -18.64
CA LEU A 38 -11.49 7.32 -18.02
C LEU A 38 -11.93 6.29 -16.98
N LEU A 39 -13.14 6.43 -16.42
CA LEU A 39 -13.75 5.37 -15.59
C LEU A 39 -14.44 4.30 -16.43
N GLY A 40 -14.80 4.66 -17.66
CA GLY A 40 -15.47 3.81 -18.63
C GLY A 40 -14.54 3.01 -19.54
N GLY A 41 -13.22 3.03 -19.33
CA GLY A 41 -12.28 2.20 -20.09
C GLY A 41 -11.40 2.97 -21.08
N SER A 42 -11.59 4.28 -21.22
CA SER A 42 -10.64 5.09 -21.98
C SER A 42 -9.35 5.32 -21.19
N VAL A 43 -8.22 5.42 -21.87
CA VAL A 43 -6.93 5.78 -21.26
C VAL A 43 -6.21 6.81 -22.12
N ILE A 44 -5.38 7.64 -21.48
CA ILE A 44 -4.52 8.61 -22.16
C ILE A 44 -3.06 8.16 -22.04
N GLY A 45 -2.34 8.13 -23.16
CA GLY A 45 -0.90 7.88 -23.18
C GLY A 45 -0.45 6.51 -22.66
N GLY A 46 -1.32 5.48 -22.72
CA GLY A 46 -1.00 4.15 -22.19
C GLY A 46 -0.98 4.07 -20.65
N ALA A 47 -1.58 5.05 -19.97
CA ALA A 47 -1.68 5.08 -18.51
C ALA A 47 -2.49 3.91 -17.93
N THR A 48 -2.21 3.58 -16.67
CA THR A 48 -3.00 2.65 -15.86
C THR A 48 -4.46 3.10 -15.79
N PRO A 49 -5.44 2.21 -15.96
CA PRO A 49 -6.85 2.57 -15.85
C PRO A 49 -7.21 3.02 -14.43
N ILE A 50 -8.24 3.83 -14.32
CA ILE A 50 -8.68 4.42 -13.06
C ILE A 50 -9.79 3.57 -12.44
N ALA A 51 -9.56 3.04 -11.25
CA ALA A 51 -10.57 2.30 -10.50
C ALA A 51 -11.62 3.23 -9.87
N ARG A 52 -12.90 2.87 -9.99
CA ARG A 52 -14.02 3.63 -9.40
C ARG A 52 -13.98 3.66 -7.88
N HIS A 53 -13.54 2.56 -7.27
CA HIS A 53 -13.49 2.41 -5.82
C HIS A 53 -12.06 2.17 -5.37
N GLY A 54 -11.70 2.79 -4.27
CA GLY A 54 -10.47 2.50 -3.53
C GLY A 54 -10.73 2.61 -2.04
N VAL A 55 -10.00 1.84 -1.25
CA VAL A 55 -10.02 1.96 0.21
C VAL A 55 -8.60 2.08 0.69
N GLU A 56 -8.34 3.08 1.51
CA GLU A 56 -7.06 3.25 2.19
C GLU A 56 -7.32 3.13 3.69
N LEU A 57 -6.55 2.29 4.38
CA LEU A 57 -6.63 2.10 5.81
C LEU A 57 -5.24 2.17 6.42
N GLU A 58 -5.10 2.98 7.46
CA GLU A 58 -3.88 3.07 8.24
C GLU A 58 -4.22 2.92 9.72
N GLY A 59 -3.46 2.09 10.42
CA GLY A 59 -3.61 1.88 11.85
C GLY A 59 -2.28 1.76 12.55
N GLY A 60 -2.19 2.24 13.79
CA GLY A 60 -1.01 2.10 14.61
C GLY A 60 -1.33 2.07 16.09
N ILE A 61 -0.56 1.28 16.83
CA ILE A 61 -0.54 1.27 18.29
C ILE A 61 0.91 1.28 18.76
N SER A 62 1.18 2.02 19.82
CA SER A 62 2.46 2.04 20.51
C SER A 62 2.23 2.00 22.01
N LEU A 63 2.78 0.99 22.67
CA LEU A 63 2.57 0.67 24.07
C LEU A 63 3.90 0.33 24.73
N ASP A 64 4.34 1.17 25.66
CA ASP A 64 5.43 0.84 26.60
C ASP A 64 6.70 0.28 25.92
N GLY A 65 7.02 0.77 24.71
CA GLY A 65 8.22 0.34 23.95
C GLY A 65 7.95 -0.71 22.89
N PHE A 66 6.73 -1.23 22.78
CA PHE A 66 6.27 -1.91 21.58
C PHE A 66 5.57 -0.94 20.65
N GLY A 67 5.61 -1.24 19.36
CA GLY A 67 4.68 -0.64 18.40
C GLY A 67 4.36 -1.59 17.28
N LEU A 68 3.15 -1.43 16.75
CA LEU A 68 2.64 -2.10 15.56
C LEU A 68 1.95 -1.05 14.69
N ARG A 69 2.20 -1.10 13.40
CA ARG A 69 1.54 -0.28 12.38
C ARG A 69 1.15 -1.17 11.22
N ALA A 70 -0.05 -0.95 10.70
CA ALA A 70 -0.59 -1.59 9.53
C ALA A 70 -1.05 -0.52 8.54
N GLU A 71 -0.83 -0.77 7.27
CA GLU A 71 -1.27 0.07 6.16
C GLU A 71 -1.84 -0.85 5.10
N ALA A 72 -3.07 -0.58 4.67
CA ALA A 72 -3.76 -1.38 3.68
C ALA A 72 -4.31 -0.49 2.57
N GLU A 73 -4.10 -0.91 1.34
CA GLU A 73 -4.59 -0.23 0.15
C GLU A 73 -5.35 -1.24 -0.71
N TYR A 74 -6.65 -1.01 -0.85
CA TYR A 74 -7.49 -1.71 -1.81
C TYR A 74 -7.71 -0.82 -3.01
N ILE A 75 -7.39 -1.33 -4.19
CA ILE A 75 -7.69 -0.67 -5.45
C ILE A 75 -8.72 -1.57 -6.16
N GLY A 76 -9.86 -1.00 -6.56
CA GLY A 76 -10.89 -1.76 -7.26
C GLY A 76 -10.46 -2.22 -8.66
N SER A 77 -11.30 -3.06 -9.27
CA SER A 77 -11.15 -3.44 -10.67
C SER A 77 -11.34 -2.27 -11.62
N ALA A 78 -10.71 -2.35 -12.78
CA ALA A 78 -10.88 -1.39 -13.87
C ALA A 78 -10.75 -2.10 -15.23
N ARG A 79 -11.00 -1.38 -16.32
CA ARG A 79 -10.80 -1.91 -17.67
C ARG A 79 -10.13 -0.87 -18.56
N VAL A 80 -9.53 -1.34 -19.63
CA VAL A 80 -9.05 -0.53 -20.75
C VAL A 80 -9.67 -1.08 -22.01
N ASP A 81 -10.29 -0.22 -22.79
CA ASP A 81 -10.85 -0.59 -24.08
C ASP A 81 -9.77 -0.38 -25.15
N GLY A 82 -9.50 -1.40 -25.96
CA GLY A 82 -8.39 -1.43 -26.91
C GLY A 82 -8.51 -0.42 -28.07
N GLY A 83 -9.64 0.29 -28.15
CA GLY A 83 -9.87 1.38 -29.09
C GLY A 83 -9.92 0.93 -30.56
N ALA A 84 -10.06 1.90 -31.47
CA ALA A 84 -10.23 1.65 -32.90
C ALA A 84 -8.97 1.13 -33.63
N ALA A 85 -7.82 1.05 -32.94
CA ALA A 85 -6.54 0.64 -33.51
C ALA A 85 -6.28 -0.87 -33.45
N GLY A 86 -7.26 -1.67 -33.00
CA GLY A 86 -7.19 -3.13 -32.99
C GLY A 86 -6.41 -3.73 -31.82
N ALA A 87 -6.13 -2.96 -30.75
CA ALA A 87 -5.65 -3.55 -29.51
C ALA A 87 -6.80 -4.32 -28.82
N SER A 88 -6.45 -5.34 -28.03
CA SER A 88 -7.43 -6.07 -27.22
C SER A 88 -7.82 -5.28 -25.98
N ASP A 89 -9.08 -5.42 -25.56
CA ASP A 89 -9.52 -4.94 -24.25
C ASP A 89 -8.74 -5.63 -23.13
N LEU A 90 -8.47 -4.89 -22.06
CA LEU A 90 -7.77 -5.38 -20.88
C LEU A 90 -8.65 -5.21 -19.64
N ALA A 91 -8.86 -6.30 -18.92
CA ALA A 91 -9.50 -6.29 -17.60
C ALA A 91 -8.42 -6.30 -16.51
N PHE A 92 -8.49 -5.31 -15.62
CA PHE A 92 -7.64 -5.21 -14.44
C PHE A 92 -8.50 -5.70 -13.26
N GLY A 93 -8.12 -6.84 -12.66
CA GLY A 93 -8.74 -7.37 -11.43
C GLY A 93 -8.62 -6.39 -10.28
N ASP A 94 -9.13 -6.65 -9.09
CA ASP A 94 -8.83 -5.84 -7.90
C ASP A 94 -7.45 -6.20 -7.30
N VAL A 95 -6.99 -5.45 -6.30
CA VAL A 95 -5.80 -5.82 -5.50
C VAL A 95 -5.94 -5.27 -4.09
N LEU A 96 -5.47 -6.03 -3.10
CA LEU A 96 -5.34 -5.61 -1.71
C LEU A 96 -3.87 -5.72 -1.27
N LEU A 97 -3.24 -4.57 -1.06
CA LEU A 97 -1.90 -4.47 -0.51
C LEU A 97 -1.99 -4.27 1.00
N LEU A 98 -1.19 -5.00 1.78
CA LEU A 98 -1.16 -4.92 3.24
C LEU A 98 0.28 -4.92 3.74
N ASP A 99 0.71 -3.81 4.32
CA ASP A 99 2.03 -3.63 4.91
C ASP A 99 1.94 -3.66 6.44
N LEU A 100 2.92 -4.31 7.07
CA LEU A 100 3.04 -4.40 8.52
C LEU A 100 4.41 -3.95 9.01
N ARG A 101 4.43 -3.18 10.09
CA ARG A 101 5.63 -2.69 10.74
C ARG A 101 5.49 -2.90 12.24
N ALA A 102 6.42 -3.63 12.85
CA ALA A 102 6.44 -3.85 14.29
C ALA A 102 7.81 -3.51 14.87
N PHE A 103 7.86 -3.08 16.13
CA PHE A 103 9.13 -2.90 16.83
C PHE A 103 9.02 -3.20 18.33
N VAL A 104 10.16 -3.51 18.93
CA VAL A 104 10.38 -3.54 20.38
C VAL A 104 11.61 -2.72 20.73
N ASP A 105 11.43 -1.80 21.67
CA ASP A 105 12.45 -0.95 22.28
C ASP A 105 12.84 -1.53 23.64
N PHE A 106 14.07 -2.06 23.72
CA PHE A 106 14.52 -2.80 24.88
C PHE A 106 14.85 -1.90 26.08
N ASP A 107 15.05 -0.59 25.89
CA ASP A 107 15.28 0.36 27.00
C ASP A 107 14.10 0.40 27.98
N ARG A 108 12.91 -0.01 27.52
CA ARG A 108 11.72 -0.14 28.37
C ARG A 108 11.55 -1.54 28.95
N ARG A 109 12.57 -2.39 28.86
CA ARG A 109 12.55 -3.80 29.27
C ARG A 109 13.69 -4.11 30.24
N PRO A 110 13.66 -3.55 31.46
CA PRO A 110 14.75 -3.72 32.44
C PRO A 110 15.02 -5.20 32.77
N ARG A 111 13.98 -6.06 32.77
CA ARG A 111 14.14 -7.51 32.97
C ARG A 111 14.95 -8.17 31.84
N LEU A 112 14.70 -7.79 30.59
CA LEU A 112 15.43 -8.31 29.43
C LEU A 112 16.86 -7.76 29.38
N ILE A 113 17.05 -6.49 29.74
CA ILE A 113 18.39 -5.90 29.86
C ILE A 113 19.19 -6.55 31.00
N ALA A 114 18.55 -6.86 32.14
CA ALA A 114 19.23 -7.53 33.24
C ALA A 114 19.70 -8.94 32.85
N ALA A 115 18.89 -9.67 32.08
CA ALA A 115 19.25 -10.98 31.55
C ALA A 115 20.29 -10.90 30.42
N LEU A 116 20.20 -9.88 29.55
CA LEU A 116 21.08 -9.68 28.42
C LEU A 116 21.49 -8.20 28.31
N PRO A 117 22.58 -7.78 28.98
CA PRO A 117 23.00 -6.37 29.05
C PRO A 117 23.27 -5.72 27.68
N LEU A 118 23.58 -6.53 26.66
CA LEU A 118 23.75 -6.09 25.28
C LEU A 118 22.48 -5.45 24.70
N LEU A 119 21.29 -5.72 25.24
CA LEU A 119 20.03 -5.12 24.78
C LEU A 119 19.83 -3.67 25.22
N ARG A 120 20.65 -3.15 26.15
CA ARG A 120 20.60 -1.72 26.53
C ARG A 120 20.81 -0.84 25.29
N GLY A 121 19.94 0.12 25.02
CA GLY A 121 20.01 0.98 23.84
C GLY A 121 19.69 0.27 22.52
N ALA A 122 19.16 -0.96 22.56
CA ALA A 122 18.80 -1.72 21.37
C ALA A 122 17.31 -1.59 21.01
N ARG A 123 17.01 -1.67 19.70
CA ARG A 123 15.66 -1.81 19.15
C ARG A 123 15.67 -2.89 18.08
N LEU A 124 14.71 -3.82 18.15
CA LEU A 124 14.42 -4.79 17.10
C LEU A 124 13.17 -4.34 16.35
N SER A 125 13.22 -4.37 15.02
CA SER A 125 12.12 -4.00 14.13
C SER A 125 11.86 -5.10 13.11
N LEU A 126 10.59 -5.35 12.81
CA LEU A 126 10.11 -6.22 11.74
C LEU A 126 9.34 -5.35 10.74
N ARG A 127 9.67 -5.47 9.46
CA ARG A 127 8.94 -4.87 8.34
C ARG A 127 8.50 -5.99 7.41
N ILE A 128 7.22 -5.99 7.04
CA ILE A 128 6.66 -6.84 6.01
C ILE A 128 5.94 -5.93 5.02
N ASP A 129 6.38 -5.93 3.77
CA ASP A 129 5.68 -5.25 2.68
C ASP A 129 4.93 -6.29 1.84
N ASN A 130 3.71 -5.96 1.41
CA ASN A 130 2.79 -6.85 0.71
C ASN A 130 2.63 -8.21 1.41
N LEU A 131 2.15 -8.20 2.67
CA LEU A 131 1.90 -9.38 3.49
C LEU A 131 1.04 -10.43 2.78
N LEU A 132 0.06 -10.00 1.98
CA LEU A 132 -0.82 -10.89 1.24
C LEU A 132 -0.10 -11.49 0.03
N GLY A 133 0.93 -10.82 -0.50
CA GLY A 133 1.58 -11.20 -1.75
C GLY A 133 0.63 -11.06 -2.94
N ASP A 134 -0.32 -10.15 -2.84
CA ASP A 134 -1.30 -9.92 -3.89
C ASP A 134 -0.66 -9.08 -5.00
N ILE A 135 -0.97 -9.44 -6.25
CA ILE A 135 -0.46 -8.77 -7.45
C ILE A 135 -1.63 -8.60 -8.39
N ARG A 136 -1.83 -7.37 -8.87
CA ARG A 136 -2.89 -7.03 -9.81
C ARG A 136 -2.83 -7.94 -11.04
N ARG A 137 -3.83 -8.79 -11.20
CA ARG A 137 -3.98 -9.61 -12.41
C ARG A 137 -4.61 -8.79 -13.53
N VAL A 138 -3.99 -8.83 -14.71
CA VAL A 138 -4.49 -8.20 -15.93
C VAL A 138 -4.71 -9.26 -16.99
N THR A 139 -5.88 -9.28 -17.61
CA THR A 139 -6.23 -10.26 -18.65
C THR A 139 -6.77 -9.58 -19.90
N ASP A 140 -6.45 -10.13 -21.06
CA ASP A 140 -7.07 -9.74 -22.33
C ASP A 140 -8.49 -10.30 -22.49
N ALA A 141 -9.13 -9.99 -23.61
CA ALA A 141 -10.46 -10.49 -23.97
C ALA A 141 -10.55 -12.03 -24.07
N ALA A 142 -9.43 -12.73 -24.28
CA ALA A 142 -9.37 -14.19 -24.29
C ALA A 142 -9.07 -14.80 -22.91
N GLY A 143 -8.93 -13.96 -21.87
CA GLY A 143 -8.62 -14.37 -20.50
C GLY A 143 -7.14 -14.66 -20.24
N ASN A 144 -6.27 -14.40 -21.22
CA ASN A 144 -4.83 -14.61 -21.08
C ASN A 144 -4.19 -13.39 -20.43
N VAL A 145 -3.13 -13.61 -19.65
CA VAL A 145 -2.31 -12.51 -19.10
C VAL A 145 -1.31 -12.07 -20.16
N PRO A 146 -1.37 -10.83 -20.69
CA PRO A 146 -0.42 -10.38 -21.71
C PRO A 146 1.02 -10.36 -21.17
N LEU A 147 2.00 -10.44 -22.07
CA LEU A 147 3.41 -10.52 -21.69
C LEU A 147 3.89 -9.32 -20.85
N SER A 148 3.35 -8.13 -21.11
CA SER A 148 3.69 -6.90 -20.36
C SER A 148 3.14 -6.88 -18.92
N PHE A 149 2.16 -7.74 -18.61
CA PHE A 149 1.50 -7.80 -17.31
C PHE A 149 1.79 -9.10 -16.56
N GLN A 150 2.88 -9.79 -16.92
CA GLN A 150 3.33 -10.95 -16.17
C GLN A 150 3.65 -10.51 -14.72
N PRO A 151 3.26 -11.29 -13.70
CA PRO A 151 3.45 -10.91 -12.29
C PRO A 151 4.89 -10.50 -11.95
N ALA A 152 5.87 -11.20 -12.51
CA ALA A 152 7.29 -10.91 -12.30
C ALA A 152 7.76 -9.57 -12.89
N LEU A 153 7.03 -8.98 -13.84
CA LEU A 153 7.29 -7.65 -14.37
C LEU A 153 6.55 -6.55 -13.58
N LEU A 154 5.41 -6.88 -13.00
CA LEU A 154 4.60 -5.94 -12.20
C LEU A 154 5.16 -5.77 -10.80
N ASP A 155 5.48 -6.87 -10.13
CA ASP A 155 6.07 -6.87 -8.79
C ASP A 155 7.17 -7.94 -8.71
N PRO A 156 8.41 -7.63 -9.15
CA PRO A 156 9.52 -8.58 -9.14
C PRO A 156 9.98 -8.97 -7.73
N ARG A 157 9.64 -8.18 -6.71
CA ARG A 157 10.01 -8.47 -5.32
C ARG A 157 8.93 -9.30 -4.63
N GLY A 158 7.67 -9.01 -4.91
CA GLY A 158 6.54 -9.59 -4.21
C GLY A 158 6.56 -9.23 -2.73
N ARG A 159 6.24 -10.21 -1.90
CA ARG A 159 6.29 -10.10 -0.45
C ARG A 159 7.73 -9.93 0.04
N PHE A 160 7.98 -8.87 0.79
CA PHE A 160 9.28 -8.58 1.39
C PHE A 160 9.20 -8.65 2.91
N VAL A 161 10.20 -9.29 3.54
CA VAL A 161 10.31 -9.40 5.01
C VAL A 161 11.70 -8.96 5.44
N GLU A 162 11.77 -8.01 6.35
CA GLU A 162 13.02 -7.50 6.91
C GLU A 162 12.98 -7.53 8.44
N LEU A 163 14.08 -8.02 9.02
CA LEU A 163 14.35 -7.94 10.45
C LEU A 163 15.58 -7.05 10.67
N SER A 164 15.44 -6.01 11.49
CA SER A 164 16.49 -5.02 11.74
C SER A 164 16.77 -4.85 13.22
N LEU A 165 18.05 -4.86 13.61
CA LEU A 165 18.52 -4.55 14.95
C LEU A 165 19.31 -3.23 14.93
N ARG A 166 18.83 -2.23 15.69
CA ARG A 166 19.53 -0.96 15.89
C ARG A 166 20.09 -0.88 17.30
N LYS A 167 21.36 -0.51 17.46
CA LYS A 167 22.04 -0.32 18.74
C LYS A 167 22.56 1.13 18.87
N ARG A 168 22.36 1.74 20.03
CA ARG A 168 22.96 3.02 20.43
C ARG A 168 24.04 2.75 21.49
N PHE A 169 25.21 3.36 21.32
CA PHE A 169 26.36 3.26 22.24
C PHE A 169 26.45 4.50 23.12
#